data_AF-A0A7X8ZT99-F1
#
_entry.id   AF-A0A7X8ZT99-F1
#
_cell.length_a   1.000
_cell.length_b   1.000
_cell.length_c   1.000
_cell.angle_alpha   90.00
_cell.angle_beta   90.00
_cell.angle_gamma   90.00
#
_symmetry.space_group_name_H-M   'P 1'
#
loop_
_entity.id
_entity.type
_entity.pdbx_description
1 polymer ?
#
loop_
_entity_poly.entity_id
_entity_poly.type
_entity_poly.pdbx_seq_one_letter_code
_entity_poly.pdbx_strand_id
1 'polypeptide(L)'
;SIDISNMKEGDYAGLALLQRRYAQVGVKYSDGQKSIVMISGEDQTSDEVESVPLSQNEIFLKAECDFKDEKDVAEFYYSLDGNSWTKIGSQLEMVYTLPHFMGYRFGLFNYATKNTGGYVDFDYFHIDDKIN
;
A
#
# COMPACT_ATOMS: atom_id res chain seq x y z
N SER A 1 -6.30 0.43 -12.04
CA SER A 1 -5.24 1.38 -11.62
C SER A 1 -5.78 2.29 -10.52
N ILE A 2 -4.93 3.16 -9.98
CA ILE A 2 -5.31 4.30 -9.15
C ILE A 2 -4.88 5.59 -9.88
N ASP A 3 -5.82 6.52 -10.07
CA ASP A 3 -5.54 7.89 -10.53
C ASP A 3 -5.35 8.81 -9.32
N ILE A 4 -4.17 9.40 -9.24
CA ILE A 4 -3.72 10.28 -8.14
C ILE A 4 -3.69 11.76 -8.53
N SER A 5 -4.25 12.14 -9.69
CA SER A 5 -4.20 13.51 -10.22
C SER A 5 -4.72 14.55 -9.22
N ASN A 6 -5.73 14.20 -8.42
CA ASN A 6 -6.42 15.10 -7.51
C ASN A 6 -5.96 15.03 -6.04
N MET A 7 -4.84 14.35 -5.77
CA MET A 7 -4.21 14.39 -4.46
C MET A 7 -3.79 15.82 -4.09
N LYS A 8 -3.86 16.13 -2.80
CA LYS A 8 -3.32 17.35 -2.20
C LYS A 8 -2.11 17.06 -1.32
N GLU A 9 -1.33 18.10 -1.08
CA GLU A 9 -0.21 18.06 -0.15
C GLU A 9 -0.67 17.51 1.22
N GLY A 10 -0.02 16.43 1.65
CA GLY A 10 -0.32 15.65 2.84
C GLY A 10 -1.19 14.40 2.63
N ASP A 11 -1.68 14.13 1.42
CA ASP A 11 -2.47 12.93 1.15
C ASP A 11 -1.58 11.67 1.07
N TYR A 12 -2.11 10.55 1.58
CA TYR A 12 -1.58 9.21 1.36
C TYR A 12 -2.73 8.27 0.98
N ALA A 13 -2.59 7.61 -0.17
CA ALA A 13 -3.59 6.70 -0.70
C ALA A 13 -2.98 5.45 -1.31
N GLY A 14 -3.64 4.30 -1.18
CA GLY A 14 -3.12 3.05 -1.73
C GLY A 14 -3.81 1.79 -1.23
N LEU A 15 -3.02 0.73 -1.13
CA LEU A 15 -3.41 -0.63 -0.75
C LEU A 15 -2.75 -1.02 0.58
N ALA A 16 -3.55 -1.53 1.50
CA ALA A 16 -3.11 -1.98 2.82
C ALA A 16 -3.33 -3.48 3.00
N LEU A 17 -2.44 -4.11 3.77
CA LEU A 17 -2.74 -5.33 4.50
C LEU A 17 -3.06 -4.95 5.95
N LEU A 18 -4.36 -4.90 6.24
CA LEU A 18 -4.90 -4.32 7.46
C LEU A 18 -4.97 -5.36 8.58
N GLN A 19 -4.20 -5.09 9.63
CA GLN A 19 -4.28 -5.67 10.98
C GLN A 19 -3.62 -4.64 11.93
N ARG A 20 -3.40 -4.96 13.20
CA ARG A 20 -2.65 -4.14 14.15
C ARG A 20 -1.21 -3.94 13.68
N ARG A 21 -0.60 -5.01 13.17
CA ARG A 21 0.70 -5.01 12.50
C ARG A 21 0.49 -4.92 11.00
N TYR A 22 0.15 -3.72 10.53
CA TYR A 22 -0.20 -3.49 9.13
C TYR A 22 1.05 -3.21 8.28
N ALA A 23 0.87 -3.29 6.97
CA ALA A 23 1.72 -2.58 6.02
C ALA A 23 0.86 -1.98 4.91
N GLN A 24 1.39 -0.92 4.30
CA GLN A 24 0.73 -0.14 3.27
C GLN A 24 1.69 0.11 2.13
N VAL A 25 1.22 -0.03 0.89
CA VAL A 25 1.88 0.51 -0.30
C VAL A 25 0.96 1.52 -0.96
N GLY A 26 1.47 2.66 -1.38
CA GLY A 26 0.65 3.72 -1.93
C GLY A 26 1.44 4.90 -2.45
N VAL A 27 0.76 6.01 -2.69
CA VAL A 27 1.38 7.28 -3.09
C VAL A 27 1.20 8.30 -1.99
N LYS A 28 2.30 8.91 -1.55
CA LYS A 28 2.28 10.12 -0.73
C LYS A 28 2.46 11.35 -1.60
N TYR A 29 1.78 12.43 -1.25
CA TYR A 29 2.07 13.75 -1.78
C TYR A 29 2.66 14.63 -0.67
N SER A 30 3.97 14.86 -0.74
CA SER A 30 4.73 15.63 0.24
C SER A 30 5.69 16.60 -0.44
N ASP A 31 5.80 17.81 0.12
CA ASP A 31 6.73 18.85 -0.29
C ASP A 31 6.68 19.17 -1.80
N GLY A 32 5.46 19.17 -2.35
CA GLY A 32 5.26 19.45 -3.77
C GLY A 32 5.58 18.29 -4.70
N GLN A 33 5.87 17.09 -4.20
CA GLN A 33 6.17 15.90 -5.00
C GLN A 33 5.37 14.66 -4.59
N LYS A 34 5.03 13.83 -5.57
CA LYS A 34 4.40 12.52 -5.36
C LYS A 34 5.48 11.44 -5.34
N SER A 35 5.36 10.48 -4.43
CA SER A 35 6.26 9.33 -4.34
C SER A 35 5.47 8.07 -4.02
N ILE A 36 5.89 6.95 -4.64
CA ILE A 36 5.43 5.61 -4.25
C ILE A 36 6.15 5.26 -2.96
N VAL A 37 5.38 4.87 -1.94
CA VAL A 37 5.86 4.66 -0.58
C VAL A 37 5.36 3.32 -0.07
N MET A 38 6.22 2.57 0.61
CA MET A 38 5.84 1.46 1.48
C MET A 38 6.00 1.90 2.93
N ILE A 39 4.96 1.72 3.75
CA ILE A 39 4.98 1.92 5.19
C ILE A 39 4.83 0.58 5.89
N SER A 40 5.73 0.29 6.84
CA SER A 40 5.60 -0.80 7.78
C SER A 40 5.07 -0.31 9.12
N GLY A 41 4.02 -0.96 9.61
CA GLY A 41 3.50 -0.82 10.97
C GLY A 41 3.72 -2.07 11.83
N GLU A 42 4.68 -2.93 11.45
CA GLU A 42 4.92 -4.22 12.10
C GLU A 42 5.29 -4.06 13.58
N ASP A 43 6.14 -3.10 13.89
CA ASP A 43 6.60 -2.79 15.26
C ASP A 43 5.69 -1.79 15.99
N GLN A 44 4.46 -1.58 15.49
CA GLN A 44 3.50 -0.57 15.98
C GLN A 44 3.99 0.89 15.84
N THR A 45 5.04 1.08 15.06
CA THR A 45 5.47 2.35 14.48
C THR A 45 4.77 2.56 13.13
N SER A 46 5.12 3.63 12.41
CA SER A 46 4.63 3.89 11.05
C SER A 46 5.83 4.32 10.23
N ASP A 47 6.68 3.36 9.91
CA ASP A 47 7.99 3.63 9.32
C ASP A 47 7.90 3.54 7.80
N GLU A 48 8.31 4.62 7.13
CA GLU A 48 8.52 4.62 5.69
C GLU A 48 9.79 3.83 5.38
N VAL A 49 9.65 2.62 4.84
CA VAL A 49 10.78 1.70 4.62
C VAL A 49 11.40 1.87 3.24
N GLU A 50 10.64 2.39 2.26
CA GLU A 50 11.14 2.73 0.93
C GLU A 50 10.27 3.82 0.28
N SER A 51 10.90 4.66 -0.53
CA SER A 51 10.29 5.81 -1.22
C SER A 51 10.88 5.97 -2.61
N VAL A 52 10.03 6.01 -3.64
CA VAL A 52 10.44 6.16 -5.05
C VAL A 52 9.71 7.35 -5.65
N PRO A 53 10.41 8.36 -6.22
CA PRO A 53 9.76 9.49 -6.88
C PRO A 53 8.82 9.06 -8.00
N LEU A 54 7.66 9.70 -8.10
CA LEU A 54 6.63 9.38 -9.09
C LEU A 54 6.29 10.61 -9.94
N SER A 55 6.44 10.47 -11.26
CA SER A 55 6.23 11.54 -12.24
C SER A 55 4.96 11.38 -13.09
N GLN A 56 4.15 10.36 -12.83
CA GLN A 56 2.88 10.10 -13.53
C GLN A 56 1.71 10.01 -12.55
N ASN A 57 0.49 10.16 -13.08
CA ASN A 57 -0.72 10.19 -12.25
C ASN A 57 -1.46 8.86 -12.17
N GLU A 58 -1.07 7.86 -12.94
CA GLU A 58 -1.69 6.55 -12.91
C GLU A 58 -0.66 5.52 -12.47
N ILE A 59 -1.00 4.69 -11.48
CA ILE A 59 -0.17 3.57 -11.05
C ILE A 59 -1.03 2.35 -10.73
N PHE A 60 -0.37 1.20 -10.58
CA PHE A 60 -0.98 -0.03 -10.11
C PHE A 60 -0.24 -0.51 -8.87
N LEU A 61 -0.98 -1.06 -7.92
CA LEU A 61 -0.47 -1.55 -6.65
C LEU A 61 -0.89 -3.01 -6.48
N LYS A 62 0.02 -3.83 -5.96
CA LYS A 62 -0.22 -5.26 -5.69
C LYS A 62 0.37 -5.63 -4.34
N ALA A 63 -0.34 -6.50 -3.63
CA ALA A 63 0.14 -7.16 -2.43
C ALA A 63 -0.06 -8.67 -2.62
N GLU A 64 0.97 -9.44 -2.33
CA GLU A 64 0.95 -10.90 -2.38
C GLU A 64 1.04 -11.43 -0.96
N CYS A 65 0.25 -12.46 -0.64
CA CYS A 65 0.24 -13.06 0.68
C CYS A 65 0.50 -14.57 0.57
N ASP A 66 1.56 -15.03 1.21
CA ASP A 66 1.94 -16.44 1.26
C ASP A 66 1.60 -17.01 2.64
N PHE A 67 0.47 -17.71 2.69
CA PHE A 67 -0.03 -18.43 3.89
C PHE A 67 0.32 -19.92 3.85
N LYS A 68 1.09 -20.38 2.85
CA LYS A 68 1.38 -21.80 2.70
C LYS A 68 2.28 -22.27 3.84
N ASP A 69 1.99 -23.45 4.39
CA ASP A 69 2.77 -24.07 5.46
C ASP A 69 3.01 -23.12 6.67
N GLU A 70 2.01 -22.27 6.98
CA GLU A 70 2.03 -21.29 8.07
C GLU A 70 3.15 -20.24 7.96
N LYS A 71 3.62 -19.97 6.73
CA LYS A 71 4.66 -18.96 6.51
C LYS A 71 4.22 -17.56 6.91
N ASP A 72 2.96 -17.21 6.62
CA ASP A 72 2.30 -15.95 7.01
C ASP A 72 3.11 -14.68 6.67
N VAL A 73 3.47 -14.53 5.40
CA VAL A 73 4.24 -13.36 4.94
C VAL A 73 3.57 -12.65 3.78
N ALA A 74 3.89 -11.38 3.61
CA ALA A 74 3.45 -10.62 2.44
C ALA A 74 4.52 -9.75 1.81
N GLU A 75 4.38 -9.55 0.51
CA GLU A 75 5.25 -8.70 -0.30
C GLU A 75 4.42 -7.68 -1.09
N PHE A 76 4.98 -6.50 -1.30
CA PHE A 76 4.32 -5.39 -1.98
C PHE A 76 5.03 -5.01 -3.27
N TYR A 77 4.23 -4.61 -4.26
CA TYR A 77 4.68 -4.29 -5.60
C TYR A 77 3.93 -3.08 -6.14
N TYR A 78 4.58 -2.36 -7.06
CA TYR A 78 3.94 -1.36 -7.89
C TYR A 78 4.21 -1.63 -9.37
N SER A 79 3.38 -1.07 -10.23
CA SER A 79 3.60 -1.06 -11.68
C SER A 79 3.21 0.30 -12.24
N LEU A 80 4.00 0.76 -13.22
CA LEU A 80 3.79 2.02 -13.94
C LEU A 80 3.09 1.83 -15.29
N ASP A 81 3.03 0.59 -15.78
CA ASP A 81 2.50 0.22 -17.10
C ASP A 81 1.38 -0.84 -17.02
N GLY A 82 1.07 -1.33 -15.82
CA GLY A 82 0.08 -2.39 -15.57
C GLY A 82 0.55 -3.81 -15.92
N ASN A 83 1.78 -3.97 -16.41
CA ASN A 83 2.33 -5.23 -16.91
C ASN A 83 3.59 -5.66 -16.16
N SER A 84 4.53 -4.73 -15.97
CA SER A 84 5.81 -4.93 -15.30
C SER A 84 5.69 -4.54 -13.83
N TRP A 85 5.96 -5.49 -12.93
CA TRP A 85 5.84 -5.27 -11.48
C TRP A 85 7.21 -5.16 -10.82
N THR A 86 7.39 -4.12 -10.01
CA THR A 86 8.59 -3.86 -9.22
C THR A 86 8.25 -4.02 -7.75
N LYS A 87 9.03 -4.83 -7.02
CA LYS A 87 8.91 -4.98 -5.57
C LYS A 87 9.32 -3.68 -4.86
N ILE A 88 8.66 -3.36 -3.76
CA ILE A 88 8.97 -2.18 -2.94
C ILE A 88 8.87 -2.51 -1.44
N GLY A 89 9.84 -2.00 -0.67
CA GLY A 89 9.90 -2.14 0.77
C GLY A 89 10.34 -3.52 1.24
N SER A 90 10.10 -3.77 2.53
CA SER A 90 10.40 -5.04 3.18
C SER A 90 9.24 -6.04 3.08
N GLN A 91 9.56 -7.31 3.28
CA GLN A 91 8.55 -8.34 3.57
C GLN A 91 7.84 -7.99 4.88
N LEU A 92 6.51 -8.18 4.92
CA LEU A 92 5.70 -8.08 6.13
C LEU A 92 5.59 -9.46 6.77
N GLU A 93 5.97 -9.60 8.04
CA GLU A 93 5.68 -10.78 8.85
C GLU A 93 4.28 -10.66 9.46
N MET A 94 3.32 -11.43 8.94
CA MET A 94 1.91 -11.31 9.29
C MET A 94 1.65 -12.02 10.62
N VAL A 95 1.03 -11.31 11.58
CA VAL A 95 0.75 -11.86 12.91
C VAL A 95 -0.73 -11.72 13.22
N TYR A 96 -1.41 -12.80 13.61
CA TYR A 96 -2.77 -12.71 14.14
C TYR A 96 -2.73 -12.19 15.58
N THR A 97 -3.31 -11.00 15.82
CA THR A 97 -3.34 -10.40 17.17
C THR A 97 -4.75 -10.24 17.72
N LEU A 98 -4.90 -10.49 19.03
CA LEU A 98 -6.18 -10.38 19.75
C LEU A 98 -6.82 -8.98 19.77
N PRO A 99 -6.07 -7.84 19.77
CA PRO A 99 -6.68 -6.52 19.83
C PRO A 99 -7.64 -6.23 18.67
N HIS A 100 -7.38 -6.76 17.47
CA HIS A 100 -8.32 -6.66 16.35
C HIS A 100 -9.22 -7.90 16.23
N PHE A 101 -8.76 -9.08 16.69
CA PHE A 101 -9.48 -10.35 16.56
C PHE A 101 -10.01 -10.55 15.13
N MET A 102 -9.11 -10.39 14.17
CA MET A 102 -9.43 -10.39 12.74
C MET A 102 -8.24 -10.92 11.96
N GLY A 103 -8.49 -11.76 10.97
CA GLY A 103 -7.49 -12.08 9.96
C GLY A 103 -7.11 -10.84 9.16
N TYR A 104 -5.97 -10.88 8.48
CA TYR A 104 -5.57 -9.78 7.60
C TYR A 104 -6.59 -9.57 6.49
N ARG A 105 -6.75 -8.31 6.09
CA ARG A 105 -7.63 -7.92 4.98
C ARG A 105 -6.89 -7.00 4.03
N PHE A 106 -7.14 -7.14 2.74
CA PHE A 106 -6.84 -6.08 1.78
C PHE A 106 -7.72 -4.87 2.08
N GLY A 107 -7.15 -3.67 2.02
CA GLY A 107 -7.87 -2.42 2.22
C GLY A 107 -7.41 -1.35 1.24
N LEU A 108 -8.35 -0.76 0.49
CA LEU A 108 -8.10 0.49 -0.22
C LEU A 108 -8.26 1.65 0.76
N PHE A 109 -7.33 2.60 0.74
CA PHE A 109 -7.36 3.73 1.66
C PHE A 109 -7.00 5.04 0.97
N ASN A 110 -7.47 6.14 1.56
CA ASN A 110 -7.05 7.51 1.26
C ASN A 110 -7.27 8.38 2.51
N TYR A 111 -6.24 9.07 2.98
CA TYR A 111 -6.35 10.01 4.10
C TYR A 111 -5.39 11.19 3.94
N ALA A 112 -5.75 12.32 4.55
CA ALA A 112 -4.96 13.56 4.53
C ALA A 112 -4.27 13.81 5.88
N THR A 113 -3.03 14.28 5.83
CA THR A 113 -2.24 14.69 7.02
C THR A 113 -2.03 16.20 7.13
N LYS A 114 -2.20 16.95 6.03
CA LYS A 114 -2.07 18.42 5.98
C LYS A 114 -3.35 19.08 5.47
N ASN A 115 -3.72 18.85 4.21
CA ASN A 115 -4.85 19.54 3.56
C ASN A 115 -5.95 18.55 3.16
N THR A 116 -7.18 18.76 3.63
CA THR A 116 -8.31 17.91 3.26
C THR A 116 -8.93 18.25 1.90
N GLY A 117 -9.75 17.34 1.39
CA GLY A 117 -10.53 17.50 0.15
C GLY A 117 -9.77 17.14 -1.13
N GLY A 118 -8.59 16.51 -1.02
CA GLY A 118 -8.02 15.74 -2.12
C GLY A 118 -8.70 14.38 -2.24
N TYR A 119 -8.59 13.76 -3.42
CA TYR A 119 -9.15 12.43 -3.68
C TYR A 119 -8.31 11.67 -4.69
N VAL A 120 -8.57 10.38 -4.76
CA VAL A 120 -8.01 9.45 -5.75
C VAL A 120 -9.14 8.59 -6.31
N ASP A 121 -8.98 8.13 -7.54
CA ASP A 121 -9.95 7.27 -8.19
C ASP A 121 -9.37 5.87 -8.36
N PHE A 122 -10.00 4.88 -7.72
CA PHE A 122 -9.64 3.47 -7.88
C PHE A 122 -10.51 2.85 -8.97
N ASP A 123 -9.91 2.43 -10.08
CA ASP A 123 -10.63 1.90 -11.24
C ASP A 123 -11.18 0.48 -10.97
N TYR A 124 -10.38 -0.36 -10.30
CA TYR A 124 -10.79 -1.72 -9.94
C TYR A 124 -10.01 -2.26 -8.74
N PHE A 125 -10.56 -3.30 -8.13
CA PHE A 125 -9.88 -4.19 -7.20
C PHE A 125 -9.94 -5.61 -7.76
N HIS A 126 -8.78 -6.23 -7.96
CA HIS A 126 -8.66 -7.58 -8.49
C HIS A 126 -8.01 -8.49 -7.45
N ILE A 127 -8.53 -9.71 -7.33
CA ILE A 127 -8.00 -10.74 -6.43
C ILE A 127 -7.85 -12.05 -7.21
N ASP A 128 -6.71 -12.70 -7.05
CA ASP A 128 -6.35 -14.00 -7.64
C ASP A 128 -5.92 -14.93 -6.50
N ASP A 129 -6.16 -16.23 -6.65
CA ASP A 129 -5.79 -17.26 -5.67
C ASP A 129 -4.36 -17.78 -5.86
N LYS A 130 -3.58 -17.14 -6.74
CA LYS A 130 -2.19 -17.47 -7.06
C LYS A 130 -1.25 -16.29 -6.85
N ILE A 131 -0.03 -16.62 -6.43
CA ILE A 131 1.14 -15.75 -6.50
C ILE A 131 1.81 -16.02 -7.84
N ASN A 132 2.03 -14.98 -8.66
CA ASN A 132 2.60 -15.08 -10.01
C ASN A 132 3.96 -14.42 -10.10
#